data_AF-A0AAE4CMW6-F1
#
_entry.id   AF-A0AAE4CMW6-F1
#
_cell.length_a   1.000
_cell.length_b   1.000
_cell.length_c   1.000
_cell.angle_alpha   90.00
_cell.angle_beta   90.00
_cell.angle_gamma   90.00
#
_symmetry.space_group_name_H-M   'P 1'
#
loop_
_entity.id
_entity.type
_entity.pdbx_description
1 polymer ?
#
loop_
_entity_poly.entity_id
_entity_poly.type
_entity_poly.pdbx_seq_one_letter_code
_entity_poly.pdbx_strand_id
1 'polypeptide(L)'
;MNTMGDWADLQEPGPATVVVNGVALGRGSRVRLRPLHRADIVDLTLVDRTAEVERVERDAEGRTYVVVMLDGDPGRDLGAMSQIGHRFFFTPEELEPLGEVSGGGPPGSRILVAGLGDTFLADCAFGPEVIDRMRQRHLPQGVHVVDFGIRMADLARSLQDDYDAAVLLSTASRGCVPGTLSVTEPGASEIEEAAAASGAPDSLRALALAHRLGTRCRRILLVDCAPVSSVNSGDNDVDTKMSTPVREALDDSVPLVESLLDELLAVRESKVGK
;
A
#
# COMPACT_ATOMS: atom_id res chain seq x y z
N MET A 1 -23.84 -13.50 37.06
CA MET A 1 -23.30 -13.82 35.72
C MET A 1 -23.18 -12.53 34.94
N ASN A 2 -21.95 -12.07 34.69
CA ASN A 2 -21.65 -10.88 33.90
C ASN A 2 -21.33 -11.34 32.48
N THR A 3 -22.24 -11.11 31.52
CA THR A 3 -21.99 -11.37 30.10
C THR A 3 -21.62 -10.05 29.43
N MET A 4 -20.29 -9.87 29.27
CA MET A 4 -19.60 -9.40 28.07
C MET A 4 -20.52 -8.71 27.03
N GLY A 5 -20.87 -7.45 27.29
CA GLY A 5 -21.60 -6.59 26.36
C GLY A 5 -20.64 -5.70 25.58
N ASP A 6 -20.88 -5.62 24.27
CA ASP A 6 -20.60 -4.53 23.34
C ASP A 6 -19.36 -3.65 23.59
N TRP A 7 -18.29 -3.98 22.88
CA TRP A 7 -17.14 -3.07 22.64
C TRP A 7 -16.91 -2.83 21.13
N ALA A 8 -17.84 -3.25 20.27
CA ALA A 8 -17.73 -3.13 18.81
C ALA A 8 -18.40 -1.88 18.23
N ASP A 9 -19.18 -1.15 19.02
CA ASP A 9 -19.83 0.09 18.63
C ASP A 9 -19.26 1.24 19.46
N LEU A 10 -18.87 2.34 18.80
CA LEU A 10 -18.35 3.62 19.32
C LEU A 10 -16.84 3.92 19.15
N GLN A 11 -16.21 3.53 18.03
CA GLN A 11 -15.03 4.26 17.55
C GLN A 11 -15.43 5.21 16.42
N GLU A 12 -15.57 6.50 16.73
CA GLU A 12 -15.58 7.52 15.68
C GLU A 12 -14.20 7.54 15.01
N PRO A 13 -14.12 7.56 13.67
CA PRO A 13 -12.83 7.67 13.00
C PRO A 13 -12.12 8.94 13.47
N GLY A 14 -10.91 8.77 14.01
CA GLY A 14 -10.07 9.88 14.43
C GLY A 14 -9.71 10.79 13.25
N PRO A 15 -9.12 11.98 13.51
CA PRO A 15 -8.66 12.86 12.45
C PRO A 15 -7.64 12.14 11.55
N ALA A 16 -7.56 12.50 10.26
CA ALA A 16 -6.61 11.88 9.34
C ALA A 16 -5.14 12.08 9.77
N THR A 17 -4.87 13.12 10.55
CA THR A 17 -3.53 13.49 11.02
C THR A 17 -3.55 14.08 12.44
N VAL A 18 -2.41 14.01 13.14
CA VAL A 18 -2.14 14.72 14.40
C VAL A 18 -0.80 15.46 14.32
N VAL A 19 -0.68 16.62 14.95
CA VAL A 19 0.58 17.38 14.96
C VAL A 19 1.42 16.98 16.16
N VAL A 20 2.67 16.56 15.91
CA VAL A 20 3.66 16.19 16.93
C VAL A 20 4.95 16.95 16.65
N ASN A 21 5.45 17.71 17.63
CA ASN A 21 6.65 18.54 17.48
C ASN A 21 6.63 19.43 16.22
N GLY A 22 5.44 19.93 15.85
CA GLY A 22 5.24 20.76 14.65
C GLY A 22 5.13 20.00 13.32
N VAL A 23 5.19 18.67 13.33
CA VAL A 23 5.07 17.80 12.14
C VAL A 23 3.69 17.13 12.14
N ALA A 24 2.98 17.21 11.00
CA ALA A 24 1.73 16.47 10.83
C ALA A 24 2.03 14.99 10.58
N LEU A 25 1.63 14.14 11.53
CA LEU A 25 1.70 12.68 11.43
C LEU A 25 0.37 12.13 10.95
N GLY A 26 0.38 11.30 9.91
CA GLY A 26 -0.76 10.57 9.39
C GLY A 26 -0.36 9.16 8.98
N ARG A 27 -1.28 8.41 8.36
CA ARG A 27 -0.99 7.05 7.88
C ARG A 27 0.27 7.03 6.98
N GLY A 28 1.20 6.13 7.28
CA GLY A 28 2.50 6.00 6.61
C GLY A 28 3.62 6.89 7.18
N SER A 29 3.32 7.84 8.07
CA SER A 29 4.35 8.63 8.74
C SER A 29 5.27 7.74 9.59
N ARG A 30 6.55 8.10 9.63
CA ARG A 30 7.58 7.37 10.38
C ARG A 30 7.82 8.06 11.72
N VAL A 31 7.90 7.28 12.78
CA VAL A 31 8.08 7.79 14.14
C VAL A 31 9.07 6.94 14.93
N ARG A 32 9.73 7.56 15.89
CA ARG A 32 10.51 6.93 16.95
C ARG A 32 9.70 6.99 18.23
N LEU A 33 9.67 5.88 18.93
CA LEU A 33 8.87 5.75 20.15
C LEU A 33 9.63 6.31 21.35
N ARG A 34 8.96 7.17 22.11
CA ARG A 34 9.38 7.78 23.37
C ARG A 34 8.31 7.52 24.44
N PRO A 35 8.06 6.26 24.86
CA PRO A 35 7.04 5.97 25.87
C PRO A 35 7.26 6.81 27.13
N LEU A 36 6.26 7.60 27.53
CA LEU A 36 6.36 8.54 28.65
C LEU A 36 5.94 7.86 29.95
N HIS A 37 5.00 6.92 29.86
CA HIS A 37 4.56 6.12 31.00
C HIS A 37 5.42 4.88 31.09
N ARG A 38 6.42 4.87 31.99
CA ARG A 38 7.29 3.71 32.28
C ARG A 38 6.57 2.65 33.12
N ALA A 39 5.39 2.19 32.68
CA ALA A 39 4.52 1.39 33.54
C ALA A 39 4.81 -0.11 33.44
N ASP A 40 5.43 -0.60 32.36
CA ASP A 40 5.72 -2.03 32.22
C ASP A 40 7.09 -2.37 31.58
N ILE A 41 7.45 -3.66 31.63
CA ILE A 41 8.70 -4.20 31.07
C ILE A 41 8.70 -4.12 29.53
N VAL A 42 7.52 -4.02 28.90
CA VAL A 42 7.36 -3.96 27.45
C VAL A 42 7.77 -2.57 26.95
N ASP A 43 7.41 -1.50 27.65
CA ASP A 43 7.76 -0.11 27.33
C ASP A 43 9.28 0.11 27.20
N LEU A 44 10.07 -0.52 28.08
CA LEU A 44 11.54 -0.42 28.02
C LEU A 44 12.13 -1.00 26.73
N THR A 45 11.49 -2.02 26.15
CA THR A 45 11.95 -2.63 24.88
C THR A 45 11.55 -1.83 23.65
N LEU A 46 10.60 -0.90 23.80
CA LEU A 46 10.07 -0.05 22.74
C LEU A 46 10.78 1.30 22.65
N VAL A 47 11.54 1.71 23.67
CA VAL A 47 12.31 2.97 23.64
C VAL A 47 13.22 3.00 22.41
N ASP A 48 13.20 4.12 21.69
CA ASP A 48 13.99 4.38 20.47
C ASP A 48 13.71 3.47 19.27
N ARG A 49 12.79 2.49 19.39
CA ARG A 49 12.30 1.72 18.24
C ARG A 49 11.61 2.65 17.25
N THR A 50 11.71 2.28 15.98
CA THR A 50 11.07 2.98 14.89
C THR A 50 9.81 2.24 14.45
N ALA A 51 8.82 2.99 14.01
CA ALA A 51 7.50 2.48 13.65
C ALA A 51 6.87 3.31 12.54
N GLU A 52 5.86 2.73 11.89
CA GLU A 52 5.03 3.39 10.89
C GLU A 52 3.62 3.61 11.47
N VAL A 53 3.08 4.81 11.27
CA VAL A 53 1.71 5.16 11.70
C VAL A 53 0.70 4.42 10.81
N GLU A 54 -0.13 3.58 11.40
CA GLU A 54 -1.25 2.91 10.73
C GLU A 54 -2.45 3.88 10.61
N ARG A 55 -2.81 4.54 11.71
CA ARG A 55 -3.92 5.50 11.78
C ARG A 55 -3.88 6.33 13.06
N VAL A 56 -4.72 7.37 13.11
CA VAL A 56 -4.97 8.17 14.31
C VAL A 56 -6.41 7.90 14.77
N GLU A 57 -6.58 7.62 16.06
CA GLU A 57 -7.85 7.33 16.69
C GLU A 57 -8.17 8.35 17.78
N ARG A 58 -9.45 8.44 18.14
CA ARG A 58 -9.92 9.21 19.28
C ARG A 58 -10.80 8.31 20.15
N ASP A 59 -10.60 8.33 21.46
CA ASP A 59 -11.51 7.65 22.39
C ASP A 59 -12.79 8.47 22.63
N ALA A 60 -13.75 7.88 23.35
CA ALA A 60 -15.03 8.53 23.66
C ALA A 60 -14.84 9.80 24.51
N GLU A 61 -13.74 9.89 25.25
CA GLU A 61 -13.33 11.04 26.07
C GLU A 61 -12.58 12.12 25.27
N GLY A 62 -12.36 11.91 23.97
CA GLY A 62 -11.72 12.87 23.08
C GLY A 62 -10.19 12.81 23.04
N ARG A 63 -9.56 11.87 23.75
CA ARG A 63 -8.10 11.68 23.74
C ARG A 63 -7.67 11.06 22.43
N THR A 64 -6.58 11.58 21.88
CA THR A 64 -6.05 11.14 20.59
C THR A 64 -4.96 10.10 20.82
N TYR A 65 -5.03 9.00 20.09
CA TYR A 65 -4.00 7.96 20.06
C TYR A 65 -3.51 7.76 18.64
N VAL A 66 -2.23 7.51 18.49
CA VAL A 66 -1.59 7.14 17.23
C VAL A 66 -1.31 5.65 17.27
N VAL A 67 -1.93 4.93 16.35
CA VAL A 67 -1.75 3.49 16.19
C VAL A 67 -0.57 3.27 15.28
N VAL A 68 0.44 2.53 15.76
CA VAL A 68 1.68 2.29 15.04
C VAL A 68 1.98 0.79 14.91
N MET A 69 2.70 0.45 13.84
CA MET A 69 3.29 -0.86 13.63
C MET A 69 4.82 -0.74 13.70
N LEU A 70 5.46 -1.58 14.52
CA LEU A 70 6.91 -1.54 14.70
C LEU A 70 7.64 -2.02 13.44
N ASP A 71 8.80 -1.42 13.17
CA ASP A 71 9.70 -1.94 12.16
C ASP A 71 10.25 -3.31 12.54
N GLY A 72 10.28 -4.20 11.54
CA GLY A 72 10.77 -5.57 11.69
C GLY A 72 9.86 -6.46 12.55
N ASP A 73 8.63 -6.06 12.85
CA ASP A 73 7.65 -6.93 13.49
C ASP A 73 7.20 -8.03 12.50
N PRO A 74 7.42 -9.33 12.80
CA PRO A 74 6.95 -10.43 11.94
C PRO A 74 5.42 -10.45 11.76
N GLY A 75 4.66 -9.78 12.63
CA GLY A 75 3.23 -9.57 12.47
C GLY A 75 2.87 -8.59 11.34
N ARG A 76 3.83 -7.87 10.75
CA ARG A 76 3.61 -6.99 9.58
C ARG A 76 3.20 -7.76 8.34
N ASP A 77 3.70 -8.98 8.19
CA ASP A 77 3.49 -9.83 7.00
C ASP A 77 2.18 -10.66 7.08
N LEU A 78 1.47 -10.61 8.22
CA LEU A 78 0.26 -11.43 8.48
C LEU A 78 -1.07 -10.73 8.14
N GLY A 79 -1.03 -9.50 7.63
CA GLY A 79 -2.21 -8.80 7.10
C GLY A 79 -3.37 -8.71 8.11
N ALA A 80 -4.59 -9.04 7.69
CA ALA A 80 -5.81 -8.92 8.51
C ALA A 80 -5.86 -9.87 9.74
N MET A 81 -4.93 -10.83 9.87
CA MET A 81 -4.80 -11.68 11.05
C MET A 81 -3.95 -11.04 12.16
N SER A 82 -3.28 -9.91 11.91
CA SER A 82 -2.49 -9.17 12.90
C SER A 82 -3.32 -8.45 13.98
N GLN A 83 -4.63 -8.67 14.01
CA GLN A 83 -5.56 -8.01 14.95
C GLN A 83 -5.34 -8.40 16.41
N ILE A 84 -4.56 -9.46 16.69
CA ILE A 84 -4.31 -9.96 18.04
C ILE A 84 -2.83 -9.77 18.38
N GLY A 85 -2.40 -8.52 18.62
CA GLY A 85 -1.16 -8.26 19.39
C GLY A 85 -0.01 -7.46 18.75
N HIS A 86 -0.15 -6.92 17.53
CA HIS A 86 0.95 -6.23 16.82
C HIS A 86 0.72 -4.73 16.56
N ARG A 87 -0.32 -4.16 17.17
CA ARG A 87 -0.62 -2.72 17.13
C ARG A 87 -0.30 -2.10 18.47
N PHE A 88 0.49 -1.04 18.43
CA PHE A 88 0.85 -0.28 19.62
C PHE A 88 0.17 1.08 19.56
N PHE A 89 -0.32 1.53 20.71
CA PHE A 89 -1.07 2.77 20.84
C PHE A 89 -0.22 3.74 21.66
N PHE A 90 0.08 4.89 21.09
CA PHE A 90 0.84 5.93 21.74
C PHE A 90 0.07 7.24 21.73
N THR A 91 0.20 8.02 22.79
CA THR A 91 -0.21 9.42 22.72
C THR A 91 0.73 10.20 21.80
N PRO A 92 0.30 11.31 21.19
CA PRO A 92 1.15 12.13 20.33
C PRO A 92 2.46 12.60 21.01
N GLU A 93 2.44 12.77 22.33
CA GLU A 93 3.60 13.19 23.14
C GLU A 93 4.66 12.09 23.29
N GLU A 94 4.28 10.83 23.06
CA GLU A 94 5.15 9.65 23.15
C GLU A 94 5.83 9.32 21.82
N LEU A 95 5.72 10.21 20.84
CA LEU A 95 6.24 10.01 19.49
C LEU A 95 7.21 11.13 19.10
N GLU A 96 8.29 10.72 18.44
CA GLU A 96 9.25 11.60 17.80
C GLU A 96 9.20 11.39 16.28
N PRO A 97 8.77 12.36 15.47
CA PRO A 97 8.73 12.22 14.02
C PRO A 97 10.11 11.87 13.41
N LEU A 98 10.15 10.90 12.51
CA LEU A 98 11.35 10.50 11.77
C LEU A 98 11.28 10.97 10.32
N GLY A 99 11.70 12.22 10.12
CA GLY A 99 11.72 12.87 8.82
C GLY A 99 11.77 14.38 9.04
N GLU A 100 12.57 15.08 8.24
CA GLU A 100 12.57 16.53 8.27
C GLU A 100 11.16 17.08 8.00
N VAL A 101 10.88 18.19 8.68
CA VAL A 101 9.70 19.06 8.57
C VAL A 101 9.00 18.92 7.22
N SER A 102 8.08 17.97 7.12
CA SER A 102 6.90 18.16 6.30
C SER A 102 5.94 18.96 7.18
N GLY A 103 6.32 20.22 7.41
CA GLY A 103 5.33 21.26 7.67
C GLY A 103 4.30 21.20 6.54
N GLY A 104 3.10 21.73 6.77
CA GLY A 104 2.09 21.88 5.72
C GLY A 104 2.63 22.69 4.53
N GLY A 105 3.41 22.06 3.68
CA GLY A 105 3.78 22.54 2.37
C GLY A 105 2.61 22.27 1.42
N PRO A 106 2.43 23.08 0.38
CA PRO A 106 1.44 22.77 -0.65
C PRO A 106 1.68 21.35 -1.18
N PRO A 107 0.63 20.58 -1.52
CA PRO A 107 0.76 19.16 -1.78
C PRO A 107 1.62 18.94 -3.02
N GLY A 108 2.82 18.42 -2.82
CA GLY A 108 3.56 17.72 -3.88
C GLY A 108 2.71 16.57 -4.41
N SER A 109 2.99 16.15 -5.65
CA SER A 109 2.35 15.00 -6.29
C SER A 109 2.46 13.76 -5.41
N ARG A 110 1.33 13.25 -4.90
CA ARG A 110 1.30 11.99 -4.17
C ARG A 110 0.99 10.88 -5.15
N ILE A 111 1.95 9.99 -5.37
CA ILE A 111 1.83 8.87 -6.29
C ILE A 111 1.93 7.56 -5.52
N LEU A 112 0.96 6.67 -5.70
CA LEU A 112 0.99 5.32 -5.14
C LEU A 112 1.56 4.35 -6.19
N VAL A 113 2.57 3.56 -5.84
CA VAL A 113 3.01 2.38 -6.58
C VAL A 113 2.57 1.15 -5.79
N ALA A 114 1.66 0.37 -6.34
CA ALA A 114 0.99 -0.72 -5.64
C ALA A 114 1.28 -2.08 -6.31
N GLY A 115 1.91 -2.98 -5.58
CA GLY A 115 2.10 -4.37 -6.03
C GLY A 115 0.90 -5.23 -5.71
N LEU A 116 0.41 -5.95 -6.70
CA LEU A 116 -0.66 -6.94 -6.57
C LEU A 116 -0.20 -8.30 -7.05
N GLY A 117 -0.75 -9.35 -6.43
CA GLY A 117 -0.51 -10.73 -6.82
C GLY A 117 -0.19 -11.65 -5.64
N ASP A 118 -0.20 -12.95 -5.91
CA ASP A 118 0.10 -13.98 -4.92
C ASP A 118 1.52 -14.51 -5.16
N THR A 119 2.40 -14.31 -4.18
CA THR A 119 3.80 -14.76 -4.23
C THR A 119 3.93 -16.28 -4.23
N PHE A 120 2.89 -17.01 -3.82
CA PHE A 120 2.85 -18.47 -3.86
C PHE A 120 2.40 -19.02 -5.23
N LEU A 121 2.00 -18.16 -6.17
CA LEU A 121 1.48 -18.54 -7.49
C LEU A 121 2.43 -18.12 -8.63
N ALA A 122 3.68 -18.61 -8.59
CA ALA A 122 4.64 -18.52 -9.69
C ALA A 122 4.78 -17.11 -10.30
N ASP A 123 4.29 -16.91 -11.52
CA ASP A 123 4.35 -15.63 -12.22
C ASP A 123 3.52 -14.53 -11.54
N CYS A 124 2.48 -14.86 -10.78
CA CYS A 124 1.69 -13.91 -10.02
C CYS A 124 2.49 -13.18 -8.93
N ALA A 125 3.71 -13.64 -8.61
CA ALA A 125 4.63 -12.93 -7.73
C ALA A 125 5.20 -11.64 -8.36
N PHE A 126 4.97 -11.36 -9.66
CA PHE A 126 5.54 -10.21 -10.36
C PHE A 126 5.37 -8.88 -9.61
N GLY A 127 4.14 -8.52 -9.21
CA GLY A 127 3.88 -7.24 -8.53
C GLY A 127 4.72 -7.05 -7.25
N PRO A 128 4.61 -7.95 -6.26
CA PRO A 128 5.45 -7.94 -5.06
C PRO A 128 6.96 -7.92 -5.35
N GLU A 129 7.41 -8.69 -6.33
CA GLU A 129 8.83 -8.74 -6.73
C GLU A 129 9.35 -7.41 -7.30
N VAL A 130 8.51 -6.66 -8.04
CA VAL A 130 8.85 -5.31 -8.49
C VAL A 130 8.86 -4.33 -7.32
N ILE A 131 7.90 -4.45 -6.38
CA ILE A 131 7.86 -3.61 -5.17
C ILE A 131 9.14 -3.78 -4.34
N ASP A 132 9.60 -5.01 -4.14
CA ASP A 132 10.80 -5.26 -3.35
C ASP A 132 12.07 -4.70 -4.01
N ARG A 133 12.14 -4.71 -5.35
CA ARG A 133 13.21 -4.01 -6.09
C ARG A 133 13.09 -2.49 -5.97
N MET A 134 11.89 -1.94 -6.09
CA MET A 134 11.62 -0.50 -5.98
C MET A 134 11.97 0.05 -4.58
N ARG A 135 11.76 -0.73 -3.51
CA ARG A 135 12.14 -0.37 -2.14
C ARG A 135 13.65 -0.20 -1.94
N GLN A 136 14.47 -0.78 -2.81
CA GLN A 136 15.93 -0.63 -2.79
C GLN A 136 16.41 0.61 -3.56
N ARG A 137 15.50 1.35 -4.20
CA ARG A 137 15.80 2.54 -5.00
C ARG A 137 15.67 3.82 -4.17
N HIS A 138 16.31 4.88 -4.65
CA HIS A 138 16.07 6.23 -4.13
C HIS A 138 14.83 6.79 -4.83
N LEU A 139 13.73 6.91 -4.09
CA LEU A 139 12.45 7.33 -4.64
C LEU A 139 12.24 8.85 -4.45
N PRO A 140 11.65 9.55 -5.44
CA PRO A 140 11.29 10.95 -5.28
C PRO A 140 10.33 11.19 -4.11
N GLN A 141 10.36 12.39 -3.54
CA GLN A 141 9.42 12.78 -2.49
C GLN A 141 7.98 12.69 -3.01
N GLY A 142 7.07 12.12 -2.22
CA GLY A 142 5.66 11.95 -2.57
C GLY A 142 5.33 10.62 -3.27
N VAL A 143 6.33 9.80 -3.61
CA VAL A 143 6.12 8.45 -4.14
C VAL A 143 6.04 7.43 -2.99
N HIS A 144 4.93 6.70 -2.91
CA HIS A 144 4.67 5.69 -1.89
C HIS A 144 4.62 4.31 -2.54
N VAL A 145 5.52 3.41 -2.15
CA VAL A 145 5.64 2.06 -2.71
C VAL A 145 5.12 1.03 -1.70
N VAL A 146 4.04 0.33 -2.05
CA VAL A 146 3.32 -0.56 -1.12
C VAL A 146 3.03 -1.90 -1.79
N ASP A 147 3.36 -2.99 -1.09
CA ASP A 147 2.95 -4.34 -1.48
C ASP A 147 1.56 -4.63 -0.89
N PHE A 148 0.56 -4.80 -1.76
CA PHE A 148 -0.77 -5.22 -1.36
C PHE A 148 -0.97 -6.72 -1.49
N GLY A 149 -0.15 -7.42 -2.28
CA GLY A 149 -0.33 -8.82 -2.60
C GLY A 149 -1.76 -9.12 -3.04
N ILE A 150 -2.44 -10.02 -2.31
CA ILE A 150 -3.84 -10.39 -2.55
C ILE A 150 -4.87 -9.44 -1.90
N ARG A 151 -4.44 -8.37 -1.22
CA ARG A 151 -5.30 -7.47 -0.41
C ARG A 151 -5.97 -6.38 -1.23
N MET A 152 -6.74 -6.76 -2.25
CA MET A 152 -7.43 -5.82 -3.16
C MET A 152 -8.33 -4.80 -2.43
N ALA A 153 -8.97 -5.19 -1.32
CA ALA A 153 -9.81 -4.29 -0.53
C ALA A 153 -9.01 -3.19 0.18
N ASP A 154 -7.76 -3.46 0.55
CA ASP A 154 -6.88 -2.48 1.18
C ASP A 154 -6.38 -1.47 0.14
N LEU A 155 -6.02 -1.95 -1.05
CA LEU A 155 -5.68 -1.09 -2.18
C LEU A 155 -6.85 -0.17 -2.54
N ALA A 156 -8.06 -0.72 -2.67
CA ALA A 156 -9.24 0.07 -3.01
C ALA A 156 -9.52 1.20 -2.02
N ARG A 157 -9.28 0.97 -0.72
CA ARG A 157 -9.37 2.00 0.32
C ARG A 157 -8.22 3.01 0.22
N SER A 158 -6.99 2.55 -0.02
CA SER A 158 -5.86 3.47 -0.24
C SER A 158 -6.05 4.38 -1.46
N LEU A 159 -6.78 3.95 -2.49
CA LEU A 159 -7.15 4.79 -3.63
C LEU A 159 -8.23 5.86 -3.30
N GLN A 160 -8.82 5.85 -2.11
CA GLN A 160 -9.66 6.95 -1.62
C GLN A 160 -8.85 8.05 -0.94
N ASP A 161 -7.60 7.75 -0.56
CA ASP A 161 -6.67 8.73 0.00
C ASP A 161 -6.31 9.78 -1.07
N ASP A 162 -5.59 10.82 -0.67
CA ASP A 162 -5.21 11.99 -1.46
C ASP A 162 -4.10 11.74 -2.50
N TYR A 163 -4.07 10.54 -3.11
CA TYR A 163 -3.17 10.27 -4.24
C TYR A 163 -3.68 10.89 -5.52
N ASP A 164 -2.82 11.64 -6.22
CA ASP A 164 -3.15 12.21 -7.53
C ASP A 164 -3.13 11.16 -8.63
N ALA A 165 -2.21 10.21 -8.50
CA ALA A 165 -2.01 9.13 -9.43
C ALA A 165 -1.63 7.83 -8.72
N ALA A 166 -1.90 6.70 -9.39
CA ALA A 166 -1.46 5.38 -8.95
C ALA A 166 -0.90 4.57 -10.12
N VAL A 167 0.10 3.74 -9.84
CA VAL A 167 0.67 2.74 -10.74
C VAL A 167 0.46 1.37 -10.09
N LEU A 168 -0.38 0.53 -10.71
CA LEU A 168 -0.70 -0.81 -10.20
C LEU A 168 0.14 -1.84 -10.96
N LEU A 169 0.92 -2.64 -10.23
CA LEU A 169 1.80 -3.67 -10.77
C LEU A 169 1.14 -5.02 -10.57
N SER A 170 0.84 -5.73 -11.67
CA SER A 170 0.16 -7.04 -11.62
C SER A 170 0.58 -7.96 -12.76
N THR A 171 0.07 -9.18 -12.75
CA THR A 171 0.06 -10.04 -13.93
C THR A 171 -1.31 -10.00 -14.60
N ALA A 172 -1.32 -10.06 -15.93
CA ALA A 172 -2.56 -10.19 -16.69
C ALA A 172 -2.36 -11.01 -17.96
N SER A 173 -3.19 -12.05 -18.14
CA SER A 173 -3.22 -12.86 -19.35
C SER A 173 -3.95 -12.11 -20.46
N ARG A 174 -3.20 -11.35 -21.27
CA ARG A 174 -3.74 -10.59 -22.41
C ARG A 174 -3.52 -11.25 -23.76
N GLY A 175 -3.17 -12.54 -23.78
CA GLY A 175 -2.80 -13.27 -25.00
C GLY A 175 -1.45 -12.84 -25.60
N CYS A 176 -0.67 -12.04 -24.87
CA CYS A 176 0.68 -11.63 -25.23
C CYS A 176 1.70 -12.76 -24.97
N VAL A 177 2.89 -12.61 -25.53
CA VAL A 177 4.02 -13.51 -25.24
C VAL A 177 4.39 -13.38 -23.75
N PRO A 178 4.62 -14.48 -23.01
CA PRO A 178 5.02 -14.42 -21.61
C PRO A 178 6.24 -13.51 -21.40
N GLY A 179 6.25 -12.75 -20.30
CA GLY A 179 7.27 -11.73 -20.01
C GLY A 179 7.02 -10.36 -20.66
N THR A 180 6.02 -10.25 -21.55
CA THR A 180 5.70 -8.93 -22.15
C THR A 180 5.13 -7.99 -21.08
N LEU A 181 5.78 -6.85 -20.90
CA LEU A 181 5.26 -5.73 -20.11
C LEU A 181 4.29 -4.89 -20.94
N SER A 182 3.19 -4.47 -20.33
CA SER A 182 2.21 -3.57 -20.93
C SER A 182 1.81 -2.47 -19.95
N VAL A 183 1.62 -1.26 -20.46
CA VAL A 183 1.12 -0.12 -19.69
C VAL A 183 -0.21 0.32 -20.26
N THR A 184 -1.24 0.36 -19.43
CA THR A 184 -2.58 0.82 -19.84
C THR A 184 -3.20 1.77 -18.82
N GLU A 185 -4.07 2.65 -19.29
CA GLU A 185 -4.96 3.43 -18.43
C GLU A 185 -6.38 2.90 -18.66
N PRO A 186 -7.00 2.23 -17.66
CA PRO A 186 -8.23 1.49 -17.87
C PRO A 186 -9.43 2.42 -18.03
N GLY A 187 -10.24 2.16 -19.05
CA GLY A 187 -11.48 2.88 -19.31
C GLY A 187 -12.61 2.49 -18.35
N ALA A 188 -13.63 3.33 -18.24
CA ALA A 188 -14.78 3.07 -17.37
C ALA A 188 -15.51 1.74 -17.69
N SER A 189 -15.63 1.40 -18.98
CA SER A 189 -16.26 0.14 -19.41
C SER A 189 -15.45 -1.09 -18.98
N GLU A 190 -14.12 -1.05 -19.09
CA GLU A 190 -13.24 -2.15 -18.67
C GLU A 190 -13.36 -2.41 -17.16
N ILE A 191 -13.47 -1.32 -16.38
CA ILE A 191 -13.65 -1.39 -14.93
C ILE A 191 -15.03 -1.99 -14.59
N GLU A 192 -16.09 -1.61 -15.29
CA GLU A 192 -17.44 -2.14 -15.09
C GLU A 192 -17.52 -3.63 -15.46
N GLU A 193 -16.92 -4.03 -16.57
CA GLU A 193 -16.83 -5.44 -17.00
C GLU A 193 -16.06 -6.28 -15.96
N ALA A 194 -14.95 -5.76 -15.44
CA ALA A 194 -14.17 -6.44 -14.41
C ALA A 194 -14.94 -6.61 -13.09
N ALA A 195 -15.88 -5.71 -12.78
CA ALA A 195 -16.75 -5.85 -11.60
C ALA A 195 -17.67 -7.07 -11.70
N ALA A 196 -18.05 -7.46 -12.92
CA ALA A 196 -19.00 -8.56 -13.17
C ALA A 196 -18.31 -9.90 -13.45
N ALA A 197 -17.04 -9.90 -13.88
CA ALA A 197 -16.33 -11.10 -14.32
C ALA A 197 -15.47 -11.73 -13.21
N SER A 198 -15.76 -13.00 -12.88
CA SER A 198 -14.99 -13.77 -11.88
C SER A 198 -13.53 -14.01 -12.25
N GLY A 199 -13.16 -13.92 -13.53
CA GLY A 199 -11.81 -14.12 -14.04
C GLY A 199 -11.09 -12.84 -14.47
N ALA A 200 -11.59 -11.67 -14.04
CA ALA A 200 -10.93 -10.41 -14.36
C ALA A 200 -9.57 -10.27 -13.64
N PRO A 201 -8.60 -9.55 -14.23
CA PRO A 201 -7.33 -9.24 -13.58
C PRO A 201 -7.53 -8.56 -12.22
N ASP A 202 -6.69 -8.91 -11.24
CA ASP A 202 -6.82 -8.39 -9.86
C ASP A 202 -6.70 -6.86 -9.80
N SER A 203 -5.89 -6.25 -10.67
CA SER A 203 -5.78 -4.78 -10.77
C SER A 203 -7.09 -4.12 -11.20
N LEU A 204 -7.79 -4.68 -12.19
CA LEU A 204 -9.09 -4.19 -12.63
C LEU A 204 -10.19 -4.46 -11.60
N ARG A 205 -10.14 -5.59 -10.89
CA ARG A 205 -11.08 -5.89 -9.79
C ARG A 205 -10.90 -4.93 -8.60
N ALA A 206 -9.65 -4.66 -8.22
CA ALA A 206 -9.34 -3.67 -7.19
C ALA A 206 -9.83 -2.28 -7.60
N LEU A 207 -9.66 -1.90 -8.86
CA LEU A 207 -10.14 -0.64 -9.39
C LEU A 207 -11.67 -0.55 -9.44
N ALA A 208 -12.35 -1.63 -9.82
CA ALA A 208 -13.82 -1.69 -9.78
C ALA A 208 -14.36 -1.48 -8.36
N LEU A 209 -13.71 -2.08 -7.36
CA LEU A 209 -14.04 -1.84 -5.96
C LEU A 209 -13.75 -0.38 -5.56
N ALA A 210 -12.59 0.16 -5.93
CA ALA A 210 -12.21 1.55 -5.64
C ALA A 210 -13.20 2.55 -6.25
N HIS A 211 -13.67 2.31 -7.46
CA HIS A 211 -14.68 3.15 -8.12
C HIS A 211 -16.00 3.16 -7.36
N ARG A 212 -16.48 1.98 -6.92
CA ARG A 212 -17.70 1.86 -6.09
C ARG A 212 -17.57 2.56 -4.74
N LEU A 213 -16.36 2.60 -4.20
CA LEU A 213 -16.05 3.28 -2.94
C LEU A 213 -15.82 4.79 -3.14
N GLY A 214 -15.79 5.30 -4.37
CA GLY A 214 -15.58 6.73 -4.65
C GLY A 214 -14.12 7.14 -4.57
N THR A 215 -13.24 6.42 -5.28
CA THR A 215 -11.82 6.80 -5.45
C THR A 215 -11.66 8.26 -5.86
N ARG A 216 -10.65 8.92 -5.29
CA ARG A 216 -10.27 10.30 -5.59
C ARG A 216 -9.08 10.39 -6.54
N CYS A 217 -8.44 9.25 -6.80
CA CYS A 217 -7.27 9.16 -7.65
C CYS A 217 -7.68 9.39 -9.11
N ARG A 218 -7.07 10.39 -9.76
CA ARG A 218 -7.52 10.88 -11.06
C ARG A 218 -6.90 10.13 -12.23
N ARG A 219 -5.70 9.58 -12.04
CA ARG A 219 -4.95 8.90 -13.08
C ARG A 219 -4.42 7.59 -12.52
N ILE A 220 -4.84 6.47 -13.09
CA ILE A 220 -4.45 5.14 -12.62
C ILE A 220 -3.87 4.40 -13.81
N LEU A 221 -2.60 4.02 -13.71
CA LEU A 221 -1.89 3.25 -14.73
C LEU A 221 -1.77 1.81 -14.24
N LEU A 222 -2.01 0.86 -15.12
CA LEU A 222 -1.74 -0.56 -14.91
C LEU A 222 -0.43 -0.89 -15.63
N VAL A 223 0.47 -1.56 -14.92
CA VAL A 223 1.70 -2.14 -15.46
C VAL A 223 1.58 -3.64 -15.28
N ASP A 224 1.16 -4.32 -16.34
CA ASP A 224 0.91 -5.75 -16.34
C ASP A 224 2.05 -6.51 -17.02
N CYS A 225 2.51 -7.59 -16.40
CA CYS A 225 3.36 -8.59 -17.06
C CYS A 225 2.51 -9.78 -17.53
N ALA A 226 2.70 -10.20 -18.78
CA ALA A 226 2.07 -11.40 -19.33
C ALA A 226 2.66 -12.67 -18.68
N PRO A 227 1.86 -13.52 -18.02
CA PRO A 227 2.36 -14.76 -17.42
C PRO A 227 2.49 -15.89 -18.45
N VAL A 228 3.25 -16.93 -18.11
CA VAL A 228 3.19 -18.21 -18.83
C VAL A 228 1.81 -18.81 -18.59
N SER A 229 1.06 -19.04 -19.68
CA SER A 229 -0.22 -19.75 -19.59
C SER A 229 0.05 -21.18 -19.11
N SER A 230 -0.53 -21.59 -17.98
CA SER A 230 -0.47 -22.97 -17.52
C SER A 230 -1.32 -23.86 -18.43
N VAL A 231 -0.79 -24.22 -19.59
CA VAL A 231 -1.41 -25.21 -20.48
C VAL A 231 -0.95 -26.59 -20.02
N ASN A 232 -1.77 -27.27 -19.23
CA ASN A 232 -1.70 -28.71 -18.94
C ASN A 232 -0.28 -29.30 -18.77
N SER A 233 0.28 -29.19 -17.57
CA SER A 233 1.31 -30.13 -17.14
C SER A 233 0.62 -31.19 -16.30
N GLY A 234 0.47 -32.40 -16.84
CA GLY A 234 -0.06 -33.57 -16.12
C GLY A 234 0.85 -34.10 -15.01
N ASP A 235 1.74 -33.26 -14.48
CA ASP A 235 2.60 -33.55 -13.33
C ASP A 235 2.15 -32.66 -12.16
N ASN A 236 1.87 -33.31 -11.03
CA ASN A 236 1.34 -32.71 -9.80
C ASN A 236 2.32 -31.77 -9.06
N ASP A 237 3.39 -31.31 -9.71
CA ASP A 237 4.22 -30.23 -9.18
C ASP A 237 3.70 -28.91 -9.74
N VAL A 238 2.91 -28.21 -8.92
CA VAL A 238 2.65 -26.79 -9.15
C VAL A 238 4.00 -26.10 -9.00
N ASP A 239 4.64 -25.80 -10.12
CA ASP A 239 5.92 -25.11 -10.15
C ASP A 239 5.70 -23.72 -9.53
N THR A 240 5.97 -23.57 -8.24
CA THR A 240 5.74 -22.34 -7.46
C THR A 240 6.73 -21.24 -7.82
N LYS A 241 7.72 -21.56 -8.66
CA LYS A 241 8.77 -20.62 -9.07
C LYS A 241 8.30 -19.80 -10.26
N MET A 242 8.52 -18.49 -10.17
CA MET A 242 8.37 -17.59 -11.30
C MET A 242 9.15 -18.10 -12.53
N SER A 243 8.50 -18.07 -13.68
CA SER A 243 9.07 -18.49 -14.95
C SER A 243 10.22 -17.59 -15.39
N THR A 244 11.09 -18.12 -16.26
CA THR A 244 12.21 -17.34 -16.82
C THR A 244 11.76 -16.06 -17.53
N PRO A 245 10.74 -16.06 -18.41
CA PRO A 245 10.34 -14.84 -19.12
C PRO A 245 9.83 -13.73 -18.19
N VAL A 246 9.04 -14.07 -17.16
CA VAL A 246 8.54 -13.09 -16.19
C VAL A 246 9.66 -12.60 -15.28
N ARG A 247 10.60 -13.48 -14.91
CA ARG A 247 11.78 -13.10 -14.13
C ARG A 247 12.67 -12.12 -14.90
N GLU A 248 12.91 -12.36 -16.19
CA GLU A 248 13.68 -11.46 -17.06
C GLU A 248 12.97 -10.11 -17.21
N ALA A 249 11.63 -10.09 -17.29
CA ALA A 249 10.84 -8.87 -17.34
C ALA A 249 10.97 -7.98 -16.09
N LEU A 250 11.40 -8.54 -14.94
CA LEU A 250 11.63 -7.74 -13.73
C LEU A 250 12.75 -6.71 -13.92
N ASP A 251 13.77 -7.03 -14.72
CA ASP A 251 14.91 -6.12 -14.96
C ASP A 251 14.46 -4.88 -15.75
N ASP A 252 13.50 -5.04 -16.67
CA ASP A 252 12.93 -3.94 -17.46
C ASP A 252 11.79 -3.20 -16.73
N SER A 253 11.16 -3.86 -15.75
CA SER A 253 10.00 -3.29 -15.03
C SER A 253 10.34 -2.08 -14.16
N VAL A 254 11.49 -2.09 -13.49
CA VAL A 254 11.90 -0.99 -12.58
C VAL A 254 12.18 0.30 -13.37
N PRO A 255 13.02 0.28 -14.43
CA PRO A 255 13.22 1.46 -15.29
C PRO A 255 11.92 1.98 -15.90
N LEU A 256 11.01 1.08 -16.28
CA LEU A 256 9.70 1.45 -16.81
C LEU A 256 8.87 2.21 -15.76
N VAL A 257 8.79 1.71 -14.53
CA VAL A 257 8.06 2.38 -13.45
C VAL A 257 8.71 3.72 -13.10
N GLU A 258 10.04 3.80 -13.02
CA GLU A 258 10.77 5.06 -12.80
C GLU A 258 10.40 6.09 -13.88
N SER A 259 10.40 5.70 -15.16
CA SER A 259 10.00 6.58 -16.27
C SER A 259 8.55 7.05 -16.17
N LEU A 260 7.63 6.21 -15.71
CA LEU A 260 6.22 6.60 -15.51
C LEU A 260 6.08 7.57 -14.34
N LEU A 261 6.83 7.37 -13.25
CA LEU A 261 6.86 8.29 -12.12
C LEU A 261 7.35 9.68 -12.55
N ASP A 262 8.43 9.74 -13.33
CA ASP A 262 8.94 11.01 -13.86
C ASP A 262 7.88 11.75 -14.71
N GLU A 263 7.16 11.04 -15.58
CA GLU A 263 6.06 11.62 -16.37
C GLU A 263 4.93 12.16 -15.46
N LEU A 264 4.49 11.35 -14.49
CA LEU A 264 3.40 11.72 -13.58
C LEU A 264 3.75 12.92 -12.70
N LEU A 265 5.00 13.02 -12.27
CA LEU A 265 5.52 14.17 -11.51
C LEU A 265 5.58 15.43 -12.39
N ALA A 266 6.10 15.33 -13.62
CA ALA A 266 6.25 16.46 -14.55
C ALA A 266 4.91 17.09 -15.00
N VAL A 267 3.86 16.27 -15.20
CA VAL A 267 2.53 16.75 -15.61
C VAL A 267 1.89 17.66 -14.55
N ARG A 268 2.21 17.49 -13.26
CA ARG A 268 1.70 18.35 -12.19
C ARG A 268 2.45 19.67 -12.08
N GLU A 269 3.76 19.70 -12.26
CA GLU A 269 4.54 20.95 -12.25
C GLU A 269 4.02 21.94 -13.31
N SER A 270 3.65 21.43 -14.48
CA SER A 270 3.08 22.21 -15.58
C SER A 270 1.67 22.78 -15.28
N LYS A 271 0.92 22.19 -14.35
CA LYS A 271 -0.44 22.65 -13.96
C LYS A 271 -0.44 23.61 -12.77
N VAL A 272 0.62 23.62 -11.94
CA VAL A 272 0.75 24.53 -10.79
C VAL A 272 1.29 25.90 -11.22
N GLY A 273 2.02 25.98 -12.34
CA GLY A 273 2.59 27.22 -12.86
C GLY A 273 1.69 28.07 -13.76
N LYS A 274 0.37 27.84 -13.80
CA LYS A 274 -0.56 28.54 -14.71
C LYS A 274 -1.73 29.19 -13.98
#